data_AF-A0A932U847-F1
#
_entry.id   AF-A0A932U847-F1
#
_cell.length_a   1.000
_cell.length_b   1.000
_cell.length_c   1.000
_cell.angle_alpha   90.00
_cell.angle_beta   90.00
_cell.angle_gamma   90.00
#
_symmetry.space_group_name_H-M   'P 1'
#
loop_
_entity.id
_entity.type
_entity.pdbx_description
1 polymer ?
#
loop_
_entity_poly.entity_id
_entity_poly.type
_entity_poly.pdbx_seq_one_letter_code
_entity_poly.pdbx_strand_id
1 'polypeptide(L)'
;MRFGTFHLLPSPGVVPGELRYAQTMEQVVLADQAGFDVAWFAEHHFSDYGASPNPLLPIVKAAGLTKRITFGQAIIVVTLWHPLRLAEDIAVTDILVDGRFEIGIGRGYQHYEFQGFDTPLDQSREMFEEAVALMLKAWTKEDFTHAGQHWRVPTPITVLPKPLQKPHPPIWVATSSRETLAWTARQGYAPICSGNAHTVESIARLRAFFAEEVAAARANVSTAPTTADRFGVLRYTYVTDTDDEAL
;
A
#
# COMPACT_ATOMS: atom_id res chain seq x y z
N MET A 1 0.34 -18.34 -8.21
CA MET A 1 0.36 -17.79 -6.83
C MET A 1 1.57 -16.89 -6.74
N ARG A 2 1.50 -15.75 -6.02
CA ARG A 2 2.65 -14.87 -5.78
C ARG A 2 2.98 -14.86 -4.29
N PHE A 3 4.26 -14.83 -3.95
CA PHE A 3 4.75 -14.75 -2.58
C PHE A 3 5.57 -13.48 -2.40
N GLY A 4 5.35 -12.78 -1.29
CA GLY A 4 6.08 -11.57 -0.97
C GLY A 4 6.57 -11.55 0.47
N THR A 5 7.60 -10.75 0.72
CA THR A 5 8.09 -10.45 2.07
C THR A 5 7.44 -9.18 2.58
N PHE A 6 7.29 -9.07 3.90
CA PHE A 6 6.73 -7.88 4.56
C PHE A 6 7.71 -7.34 5.60
N HIS A 7 8.05 -6.07 5.48
CA HIS A 7 9.04 -5.38 6.29
C HIS A 7 8.36 -4.30 7.13
N LEU A 8 8.16 -4.61 8.42
CA LEU A 8 7.57 -3.70 9.41
C LEU A 8 8.60 -2.71 10.01
N LEU A 9 9.89 -3.07 9.96
CA LEU A 9 11.00 -2.37 10.62
C LEU A 9 10.76 -2.13 12.13
N PRO A 10 10.42 -3.16 12.94
CA PRO A 10 10.04 -2.96 14.33
C PRO A 10 11.23 -2.66 15.25
N SER A 11 10.90 -2.12 16.42
CA SER A 11 11.73 -2.06 17.64
C SER A 11 13.06 -1.30 17.51
N PRO A 12 13.04 0.01 17.24
CA PRO A 12 14.24 0.84 17.27
C PRO A 12 14.89 0.89 18.66
N GLY A 13 14.14 0.65 19.74
CA GLY A 13 14.69 0.53 21.10
C GLY A 13 15.52 -0.74 21.39
N VAL A 14 15.44 -1.76 20.51
CA VAL A 14 16.19 -3.02 20.65
C VAL A 14 17.34 -3.10 19.64
N VAL A 15 17.12 -2.59 18.43
CA VAL A 15 18.13 -2.53 17.36
C VAL A 15 18.17 -1.09 16.84
N PRO A 16 19.34 -0.43 16.80
CA PRO A 16 19.45 0.93 16.27
C PRO A 16 18.84 1.03 14.88
N GLY A 17 18.16 2.16 14.60
CA GLY A 17 17.41 2.34 13.37
C GLY A 17 18.25 2.10 12.12
N GLU A 18 19.46 2.65 12.07
CA GLU A 18 20.42 2.48 10.98
C GLU A 18 20.74 1.01 10.69
N LEU A 19 20.89 0.18 11.73
CA LEU A 19 21.15 -1.24 11.59
C LEU A 19 19.89 -1.97 11.10
N ARG A 20 18.70 -1.58 11.58
CA ARG A 20 17.43 -2.16 11.11
C ARG A 20 17.20 -1.90 9.62
N TYR A 21 17.49 -0.68 9.15
CA TYR A 21 17.42 -0.35 7.73
C TYR A 21 18.44 -1.16 6.91
N ALA A 22 19.69 -1.30 7.38
CA ALA A 22 20.70 -2.10 6.70
C ALA A 22 20.27 -3.58 6.55
N GLN A 23 19.84 -4.20 7.65
CA GLN A 23 19.34 -5.59 7.66
C GLN A 23 18.13 -5.77 6.74
N THR A 24 17.23 -4.78 6.70
CA THR A 24 16.06 -4.84 5.81
C THR A 24 16.48 -4.82 4.34
N MET A 25 17.51 -4.05 3.95
CA MET A 25 18.03 -4.07 2.58
C MET A 25 18.64 -5.43 2.23
N GLU A 26 19.40 -6.04 3.16
CA GLU A 26 19.95 -7.39 2.97
C GLU A 26 18.83 -8.43 2.78
N GLN A 27 17.78 -8.38 3.61
CA GLN A 27 16.62 -9.27 3.48
C GLN A 27 15.92 -9.11 2.12
N VAL A 28 15.79 -7.89 1.62
CA VAL A 28 15.16 -7.62 0.32
C VAL A 28 16.01 -8.14 -0.84
N VAL A 29 17.34 -8.00 -0.76
CA VAL A 29 18.26 -8.59 -1.74
C VAL A 29 18.17 -10.12 -1.72
N LEU A 30 18.12 -10.74 -0.53
CA LEU A 30 17.94 -12.18 -0.41
C LEU A 30 16.58 -12.64 -0.96
N ALA A 31 15.51 -11.89 -0.70
CA ALA A 31 14.18 -12.18 -1.25
C ALA A 31 14.19 -12.10 -2.79
N ASP A 32 14.87 -11.11 -3.37
CA ASP A 32 15.10 -11.03 -4.81
C ASP A 32 15.89 -12.23 -5.33
N GLN A 33 16.93 -12.67 -4.65
CA GLN A 33 17.70 -13.85 -5.08
C GLN A 33 16.90 -15.16 -4.94
N ALA A 34 16.09 -15.28 -3.90
CA ALA A 34 15.30 -16.46 -3.58
C ALA A 34 14.03 -16.63 -4.42
N GLY A 35 13.71 -15.68 -5.30
CA GLY A 35 12.57 -15.81 -6.21
C GLY A 35 11.26 -15.19 -5.71
N PHE A 36 11.24 -14.43 -4.62
CA PHE A 36 10.04 -13.73 -4.17
C PHE A 36 9.57 -12.70 -5.22
N ASP A 37 8.25 -12.51 -5.28
CA ASP A 37 7.60 -11.64 -6.25
C ASP A 37 7.58 -10.17 -5.81
N VAL A 38 7.35 -9.92 -4.51
CA VAL A 38 7.14 -8.56 -3.98
C VAL A 38 7.80 -8.37 -2.61
N ALA A 39 8.49 -7.25 -2.41
CA ALA A 39 8.90 -6.76 -1.09
C ALA A 39 7.97 -5.63 -0.65
N TRP A 40 7.20 -5.87 0.42
CA TRP A 40 6.23 -4.93 0.99
C TRP A 40 6.81 -4.19 2.19
N PHE A 41 6.59 -2.87 2.26
CA PHE A 41 7.04 -2.02 3.36
C PHE A 41 5.85 -1.39 4.10
N ALA A 42 5.87 -1.43 5.44
CA ALA A 42 4.85 -0.80 6.28
C ALA A 42 5.10 0.70 6.46
N GLU A 43 4.05 1.46 6.78
CA GLU A 43 4.16 2.83 7.29
C GLU A 43 3.70 2.88 8.75
N HIS A 44 4.57 3.39 9.64
CA HIS A 44 4.25 3.64 11.05
C HIS A 44 4.99 4.85 11.60
N HIS A 45 4.39 5.50 12.59
CA HIS A 45 4.88 6.74 13.16
C HIS A 45 4.92 6.67 14.69
N PHE A 46 5.80 7.47 15.31
CA PHE A 46 5.81 7.77 16.75
C PHE A 46 5.80 6.59 17.76
N SER A 47 6.07 5.36 17.34
CA SER A 47 6.08 4.20 18.23
C SER A 47 7.13 3.16 17.85
N ASP A 48 7.46 2.27 18.79
CA ASP A 48 8.36 1.14 18.56
C ASP A 48 7.74 0.02 17.68
N TYR A 49 6.50 0.19 17.26
CA TYR A 49 5.82 -0.78 16.39
C TYR A 49 6.49 -0.89 15.02
N GLY A 50 6.95 0.24 14.46
CA GLY A 50 7.66 0.27 13.18
C GLY A 50 8.38 1.60 12.95
N ALA A 51 9.69 1.53 12.70
CA ALA A 51 10.54 2.67 12.40
C ALA A 51 10.55 2.99 10.90
N SER A 52 9.37 3.03 10.27
CA SER A 52 9.19 3.21 8.82
C SER A 52 8.17 4.32 8.53
N PRO A 53 8.52 5.60 8.73
CA PRO A 53 7.58 6.71 8.57
C PRO A 53 7.37 7.12 7.11
N ASN A 54 8.30 6.75 6.21
CA ASN A 54 8.15 6.96 4.77
C ASN A 54 8.61 5.69 4.04
N PRO A 55 7.67 4.79 3.66
CA PRO A 55 8.01 3.52 3.05
C PRO A 55 8.51 3.63 1.59
N LEU A 56 8.44 4.81 0.95
CA LEU A 56 8.95 5.02 -0.42
C LEU A 56 10.48 5.10 -0.47
N LEU A 57 11.10 5.72 0.54
CA LEU A 57 12.56 5.90 0.60
C LEU A 57 13.34 4.57 0.63
N PRO A 58 13.02 3.58 1.49
CA PRO A 58 13.71 2.29 1.47
C PRO A 58 13.45 1.52 0.17
N ILE A 59 12.30 1.69 -0.48
CA ILE A 59 12.00 1.07 -1.78
C ILE A 59 12.96 1.58 -2.85
N VAL A 60 13.15 2.90 -2.97
CA VAL A 60 14.07 3.48 -3.97
C VAL A 60 15.51 2.98 -3.74
N LYS A 61 15.95 2.91 -2.48
CA LYS A 61 17.27 2.32 -2.15
C LYS A 61 17.35 0.85 -2.56
N ALA A 62 16.35 0.05 -2.20
CA ALA A 62 16.32 -1.38 -2.49
C ALA A 62 16.26 -1.67 -4.00
N ALA A 63 15.60 -0.81 -4.78
CA ALA A 63 15.50 -0.96 -6.22
C ALA A 63 16.86 -0.96 -6.93
N GLY A 64 17.81 -0.15 -6.45
CA GLY A 64 19.18 -0.16 -6.97
C GLY A 64 19.99 -1.41 -6.59
N LEU A 65 19.54 -2.16 -5.58
CA LEU A 65 20.22 -3.35 -5.06
C LEU A 65 19.66 -4.66 -5.62
N THR A 66 18.49 -4.63 -6.27
CA THR A 66 17.79 -5.81 -6.77
C THR A 66 17.57 -5.75 -8.28
N LYS A 67 17.17 -6.87 -8.88
CA LYS A 67 16.98 -6.99 -10.33
C LYS A 67 15.56 -7.36 -10.75
N ARG A 68 14.82 -8.14 -9.97
CA ARG A 68 13.52 -8.69 -10.39
C ARG A 68 12.38 -8.29 -9.48
N ILE A 69 12.59 -8.31 -8.17
CA ILE A 69 11.52 -8.16 -7.18
C ILE A 69 10.75 -6.87 -7.41
N THR A 70 9.43 -6.96 -7.31
CA THR A 70 8.54 -5.81 -7.32
C THR A 70 8.49 -5.22 -5.91
N PHE A 71 8.26 -3.92 -5.80
CA PHE A 71 8.12 -3.25 -4.52
C PHE A 71 6.69 -2.86 -4.27
N GLY A 72 6.29 -2.80 -3.02
CA GLY A 72 5.05 -2.14 -2.67
C GLY A 72 4.96 -1.74 -1.22
N GLN A 73 3.88 -1.05 -0.89
CA GLN A 73 3.56 -0.68 0.48
C GLN A 73 2.44 -1.55 1.00
N ALA A 74 2.49 -1.91 2.27
CA ALA A 74 1.39 -2.57 2.95
C ALA A 74 1.23 -1.94 4.35
N ILE A 75 0.92 -0.65 4.45
CA ILE A 75 0.42 0.29 3.41
C ILE A 75 1.00 1.70 3.59
N ILE A 76 0.73 2.59 2.63
CA ILE A 76 0.78 4.04 2.82
C ILE A 76 -0.51 4.51 3.49
N VAL A 77 -0.41 5.23 4.60
CA VAL A 77 -1.54 5.82 5.32
C VAL A 77 -1.94 7.13 4.65
N VAL A 78 -2.66 7.06 3.53
CA VAL A 78 -2.94 8.21 2.62
C VAL A 78 -3.48 9.45 3.34
N THR A 79 -4.26 9.27 4.40
CA THR A 79 -4.87 10.35 5.18
C THR A 79 -3.88 11.19 5.99
N LEU A 80 -2.67 10.69 6.24
CA LEU A 80 -1.58 11.41 6.90
C LEU A 80 -0.68 12.17 5.92
N TRP A 81 -0.98 12.10 4.61
CA TRP A 81 -0.22 12.78 3.55
C TRP A 81 -1.06 13.86 2.89
N HIS A 82 -0.38 14.87 2.33
CA HIS A 82 -1.02 15.72 1.34
C HIS A 82 -1.13 14.95 0.00
N PRO A 83 -2.32 14.73 -0.57
CA PRO A 83 -2.52 13.80 -1.70
C PRO A 83 -1.75 14.19 -2.95
N LEU A 84 -1.59 15.49 -3.25
CA LEU A 84 -0.78 15.92 -4.40
C LEU A 84 0.71 15.62 -4.21
N ARG A 85 1.24 15.79 -2.99
CA ARG A 85 2.65 15.48 -2.69
C ARG A 85 2.88 13.97 -2.75
N LEU A 86 1.94 13.20 -2.21
CA LEU A 86 1.98 11.76 -2.31
C LEU A 86 1.89 11.28 -3.77
N ALA A 87 1.05 11.92 -4.61
CA ALA A 87 0.96 11.62 -6.04
C ALA A 87 2.30 11.87 -6.76
N GLU A 88 2.99 12.97 -6.45
CA GLU A 88 4.34 13.27 -6.96
C GLU A 88 5.36 12.22 -6.52
N ASP A 89 5.41 11.93 -5.21
CA ASP A 89 6.39 10.99 -4.64
C ASP A 89 6.21 9.57 -5.18
N ILE A 90 4.97 9.13 -5.36
CA ILE A 90 4.65 7.84 -6.00
C ILE A 90 5.05 7.82 -7.47
N ALA A 91 4.77 8.89 -8.23
CA ALA A 91 5.13 8.96 -9.64
C ALA A 91 6.66 8.92 -9.83
N VAL A 92 7.39 9.65 -9.01
CA VAL A 92 8.86 9.62 -8.99
C VAL A 92 9.36 8.24 -8.58
N THR A 93 8.78 7.62 -7.55
CA THR A 93 9.17 6.27 -7.11
C THR A 93 8.97 5.25 -8.22
N ASP A 94 7.80 5.27 -8.89
CA ASP A 94 7.49 4.37 -10.01
C ASP A 94 8.53 4.47 -11.13
N ILE A 95 8.99 5.69 -11.45
CA ILE A 95 10.06 5.93 -12.41
C ILE A 95 11.40 5.38 -11.90
N LEU A 96 11.78 5.70 -10.66
CA LEU A 96 13.08 5.32 -10.09
C LEU A 96 13.24 3.82 -9.88
N VAL A 97 12.13 3.08 -9.81
CA VAL A 97 12.16 1.60 -9.68
C VAL A 97 11.84 0.89 -10.99
N ASP A 98 11.87 1.59 -12.12
CA ASP A 98 11.63 1.06 -13.46
C ASP A 98 10.26 0.37 -13.60
N GLY A 99 9.24 0.90 -12.95
CA GLY A 99 7.88 0.37 -12.98
C GLY A 99 7.70 -0.93 -12.17
N ARG A 100 8.72 -1.38 -11.42
CA ARG A 100 8.61 -2.51 -10.48
C ARG A 100 7.89 -2.09 -9.19
N PHE A 101 6.70 -1.51 -9.31
CA PHE A 101 6.00 -0.89 -8.19
C PHE A 101 4.51 -1.24 -8.16
N GLU A 102 4.02 -1.62 -6.98
CA GLU A 102 2.60 -1.78 -6.65
C GLU A 102 2.28 -0.93 -5.41
N ILE A 103 1.31 -0.03 -5.50
CA ILE A 103 1.00 0.89 -4.40
C ILE A 103 -0.03 0.23 -3.50
N GLY A 104 0.32 -0.06 -2.25
CA GLY A 104 -0.70 -0.39 -1.26
C GLY A 104 -1.03 0.81 -0.40
N ILE A 105 -2.31 1.12 -0.32
CA ILE A 105 -2.86 2.27 0.38
C ILE A 105 -3.84 1.82 1.46
N GLY A 106 -3.95 2.62 2.50
CA GLY A 106 -4.91 2.42 3.55
C GLY A 106 -5.34 3.74 4.18
N ARG A 107 -6.45 3.65 4.90
CA ARG A 107 -7.05 4.78 5.58
C ARG A 107 -6.33 5.19 6.87
N GLY A 108 -5.62 4.25 7.49
CA GLY A 108 -5.06 4.41 8.83
C GLY A 108 -6.08 4.09 9.94
N TYR A 109 -5.55 3.70 11.10
CA TYR A 109 -6.38 3.32 12.26
C TYR A 109 -5.73 3.63 13.62
N GLN A 110 -4.43 3.95 13.66
CA GLN A 110 -3.71 4.14 14.93
C GLN A 110 -4.00 5.52 15.51
N HIS A 111 -4.82 5.58 16.56
CA HIS A 111 -5.26 6.86 17.16
C HIS A 111 -4.11 7.83 17.47
N TYR A 112 -3.00 7.33 18.01
CA TYR A 112 -1.86 8.16 18.40
C TYR A 112 -1.11 8.76 17.19
N GLU A 113 -1.09 8.07 16.04
CA GLU A 113 -0.50 8.62 14.81
C GLU A 113 -1.32 9.81 14.31
N PHE A 114 -2.65 9.66 14.30
CA PHE A 114 -3.58 10.72 13.93
C PHE A 114 -3.50 11.91 14.89
N GLN A 115 -3.36 11.67 16.20
CA GLN A 115 -3.12 12.74 17.17
C GLN A 115 -1.78 13.44 16.93
N GLY A 116 -0.72 12.70 16.61
CA GLY A 116 0.61 13.27 16.35
C GLY A 116 0.65 14.17 15.11
N PHE A 117 -0.15 13.86 14.08
CA PHE A 117 -0.28 14.67 12.86
C PHE A 117 -1.47 15.64 12.87
N ASP A 118 -2.18 15.77 14.00
CA ASP A 118 -3.38 16.61 14.12
C ASP A 118 -4.43 16.34 13.02
N THR A 119 -4.65 15.06 12.74
CA THR A 119 -5.55 14.59 11.66
C THR A 119 -6.82 13.94 12.25
N PRO A 120 -8.03 14.30 11.77
CA PRO A 120 -9.28 13.75 12.29
C PRO A 120 -9.51 12.31 11.82
N LEU A 121 -9.33 11.34 12.73
CA LEU A 121 -9.51 9.91 12.42
C LEU A 121 -10.96 9.55 12.06
N ASP A 122 -11.95 10.24 12.63
CA ASP A 122 -13.37 10.04 12.35
C ASP A 122 -13.76 10.39 10.90
N GLN A 123 -13.06 11.36 10.30
CA GLN A 123 -13.24 11.77 8.91
C GLN A 123 -12.34 11.00 7.93
N SER A 124 -11.50 10.08 8.43
CA SER A 124 -10.46 9.41 7.64
C SER A 124 -10.99 8.74 6.37
N ARG A 125 -12.26 8.32 6.35
CA ARG A 125 -12.82 7.63 5.19
C ARG A 125 -13.07 8.58 4.03
N GLU A 126 -13.80 9.65 4.31
CA GLU A 126 -14.13 10.67 3.31
C GLU A 126 -12.82 11.30 2.79
N MET A 127 -11.88 11.57 3.71
CA MET A 127 -10.53 12.00 3.36
C MET A 127 -9.79 11.01 2.45
N PHE A 128 -9.83 9.71 2.76
CA PHE A 128 -9.16 8.67 1.98
C PHE A 128 -9.73 8.55 0.57
N GLU A 129 -11.06 8.44 0.44
CA GLU A 129 -11.71 8.29 -0.86
C GLU A 129 -11.48 9.54 -1.74
N GLU A 130 -11.57 10.74 -1.16
CA GLU A 130 -11.29 12.00 -1.86
C GLU A 130 -9.81 12.12 -2.25
N ALA A 131 -8.89 11.77 -1.35
CA ALA A 131 -7.45 11.80 -1.61
C ALA A 131 -7.07 10.86 -2.76
N VAL A 132 -7.58 9.63 -2.77
CA VAL A 132 -7.33 8.66 -3.85
C VAL A 132 -7.88 9.18 -5.18
N ALA A 133 -9.10 9.72 -5.20
CA ALA A 133 -9.67 10.31 -6.41
C ALA A 133 -8.81 11.49 -6.93
N LEU A 134 -8.30 12.33 -6.03
CA LEU A 134 -7.42 13.45 -6.38
C LEU A 134 -6.06 12.98 -6.91
N MET A 135 -5.46 11.92 -6.33
CA MET A 135 -4.23 11.32 -6.83
C MET A 135 -4.38 10.74 -8.24
N LEU A 136 -5.48 10.02 -8.50
CA LEU A 136 -5.78 9.48 -9.84
C LEU A 136 -5.99 10.61 -10.85
N LYS A 137 -6.68 11.68 -10.45
CA LYS A 137 -6.83 12.88 -11.27
C LYS A 137 -5.48 13.52 -11.59
N ALA A 138 -4.60 13.63 -10.59
CA ALA A 138 -3.25 14.15 -10.75
C ALA A 138 -2.42 13.37 -11.78
N TRP A 139 -2.54 12.03 -11.81
CA TRP A 139 -1.81 11.20 -12.77
C TRP A 139 -2.41 11.15 -14.17
N THR A 140 -3.73 11.36 -14.31
CA THR A 140 -4.45 11.14 -15.58
C THR A 140 -4.88 12.42 -16.30
N LYS A 141 -4.74 13.59 -15.67
CA LYS A 141 -5.09 14.89 -16.27
C LYS A 141 -3.86 15.80 -16.38
N GLU A 142 -3.80 16.58 -17.45
CA GLU A 142 -2.76 17.59 -17.64
C GLU A 142 -3.07 18.85 -16.83
N ASP A 143 -4.26 19.44 -16.98
CA ASP A 143 -4.68 20.59 -16.18
C ASP A 143 -5.96 20.29 -15.41
N PHE A 144 -5.95 20.52 -14.11
CA PHE A 144 -7.16 20.40 -13.30
C PHE A 144 -7.21 21.34 -12.11
N THR A 145 -8.45 21.71 -11.74
CA THR A 145 -8.82 22.21 -10.42
C THR A 145 -9.52 21.11 -9.63
N HIS A 146 -9.68 21.26 -8.32
CA HIS A 146 -10.41 20.32 -7.48
C HIS A 146 -11.12 21.07 -6.36
N ALA A 147 -12.40 20.79 -6.18
CA ALA A 147 -13.25 21.43 -5.18
C ALA A 147 -13.86 20.35 -4.29
N GLY A 148 -13.01 19.70 -3.50
CA GLY A 148 -13.43 18.71 -2.53
C GLY A 148 -13.66 19.31 -1.14
N GLN A 149 -14.15 18.47 -0.24
CA GLN A 149 -14.45 18.83 1.14
C GLN A 149 -13.17 18.90 1.98
N HIS A 150 -12.25 17.98 1.74
CA HIS A 150 -10.99 17.89 2.48
C HIS A 150 -9.82 18.52 1.72
N TRP A 151 -9.82 18.46 0.39
CA TRP A 151 -8.74 18.96 -0.45
C TRP A 151 -9.26 19.93 -1.50
N ARG A 152 -8.56 21.05 -1.66
CA ARG A 152 -8.92 22.09 -2.64
C ARG A 152 -7.71 22.48 -3.47
N VAL A 153 -7.92 22.53 -4.78
CA VAL A 153 -6.96 22.97 -5.79
C VAL A 153 -7.62 24.13 -6.55
N PRO A 154 -7.42 25.37 -6.10
CA PRO A 154 -8.20 26.53 -6.54
C PRO A 154 -7.82 27.03 -7.94
N THR A 155 -6.60 26.75 -8.38
CA THR A 155 -6.07 27.14 -9.68
C THR A 155 -5.74 25.89 -10.49
N PRO A 156 -5.84 25.92 -11.84
CA PRO A 156 -5.41 24.81 -12.67
C PRO A 156 -3.93 24.49 -12.40
N ILE A 157 -3.64 23.22 -12.15
CA ILE A 157 -2.27 22.70 -11.98
C ILE A 157 -2.06 21.43 -12.81
N THR A 158 -0.81 21.17 -13.13
CA THR A 158 -0.30 19.90 -13.67
C THR A 158 0.64 19.27 -12.64
N VAL A 159 0.34 18.06 -12.19
CA VAL A 159 1.28 17.27 -11.37
C VAL A 159 2.30 16.61 -12.29
N LEU A 160 3.59 16.78 -11.99
CA LEU A 160 4.72 16.21 -12.71
C LEU A 160 5.73 15.58 -11.74
N PRO A 161 6.40 14.47 -12.13
CA PRO A 161 6.17 13.71 -13.36
C PRO A 161 4.87 12.90 -13.29
N LYS A 162 4.42 12.35 -14.43
CA LYS A 162 3.38 11.29 -14.43
C LYS A 162 4.05 9.95 -14.12
N PRO A 163 3.35 8.99 -13.49
CA PRO A 163 3.89 7.64 -13.30
C PRO A 163 4.32 7.01 -14.62
N LEU A 164 5.34 6.16 -14.56
CA LEU A 164 5.81 5.37 -15.69
C LEU A 164 4.72 4.39 -16.15
N GLN A 165 4.14 3.65 -15.19
CA GLN A 165 3.03 2.73 -15.41
C GLN A 165 1.75 3.50 -15.73
N LYS A 166 0.96 2.99 -16.70
CA LYS A 166 -0.27 3.64 -17.18
C LYS A 166 -1.52 2.80 -16.86
N PRO A 167 -2.65 3.43 -16.47
CA PRO A 167 -2.81 4.85 -16.17
C PRO A 167 -2.13 5.28 -14.86
N HIS A 168 -1.82 4.32 -14.00
CA HIS A 168 -1.10 4.46 -12.73
C HIS A 168 -0.49 3.10 -12.35
N PRO A 169 0.40 3.02 -11.34
CA PRO A 169 0.85 1.75 -10.79
C PRO A 169 -0.32 0.90 -10.24
N PRO A 170 -0.23 -0.44 -10.26
CA PRO A 170 -1.25 -1.31 -9.67
C PRO A 170 -1.55 -0.94 -8.20
N ILE A 171 -2.83 -0.77 -7.86
CA ILE A 171 -3.26 -0.35 -6.51
C ILE A 171 -3.77 -1.53 -5.68
N TRP A 172 -3.39 -1.55 -4.41
CA TRP A 172 -3.88 -2.43 -3.37
C TRP A 172 -4.48 -1.62 -2.21
N VAL A 173 -5.51 -2.14 -1.57
CA VAL A 173 -6.19 -1.47 -0.45
C VAL A 173 -6.15 -2.38 0.77
N ALA A 174 -5.54 -1.92 1.86
CA ALA A 174 -5.60 -2.66 3.12
C ALA A 174 -6.98 -2.55 3.74
N THR A 175 -7.64 -3.68 3.88
CA THR A 175 -8.96 -3.75 4.52
C THR A 175 -9.34 -5.16 4.92
N SER A 176 -10.17 -5.28 5.95
CA SER A 176 -10.98 -6.45 6.25
C SER A 176 -12.46 -6.12 6.45
N SER A 177 -12.86 -4.84 6.28
CA SER A 177 -14.26 -4.43 6.37
C SER A 177 -14.98 -4.75 5.06
N ARG A 178 -16.21 -5.27 5.14
CA ARG A 178 -17.02 -5.56 3.94
C ARG A 178 -17.26 -4.30 3.11
N GLU A 179 -17.41 -3.17 3.78
CA GLU A 179 -17.70 -1.92 3.13
C GLU A 179 -16.53 -1.40 2.27
N THR A 180 -15.31 -1.39 2.83
CA THR A 180 -14.13 -1.00 2.07
C THR A 180 -13.76 -2.07 1.04
N LEU A 181 -14.05 -3.36 1.28
CA LEU A 181 -13.91 -4.40 0.25
C LEU A 181 -14.83 -4.14 -0.95
N ALA A 182 -16.10 -3.81 -0.71
CA ALA A 182 -17.03 -3.46 -1.77
C ALA A 182 -16.58 -2.20 -2.53
N TRP A 183 -16.09 -1.17 -1.83
CA TRP A 183 -15.49 0.00 -2.47
C TRP A 183 -14.27 -0.38 -3.32
N THR A 184 -13.35 -1.18 -2.76
CA THR A 184 -12.13 -1.66 -3.44
C THR A 184 -12.48 -2.39 -4.73
N ALA A 185 -13.50 -3.25 -4.69
CA ALA A 185 -14.00 -3.98 -5.85
C ALA A 185 -14.57 -3.04 -6.93
N ARG A 186 -15.41 -2.06 -6.52
CA ARG A 186 -15.99 -1.06 -7.44
C ARG A 186 -14.93 -0.19 -8.11
N GLN A 187 -13.85 0.14 -7.39
CA GLN A 187 -12.73 0.91 -7.95
C GLN A 187 -11.79 0.07 -8.82
N GLY A 188 -11.92 -1.26 -8.80
CA GLY A 188 -11.03 -2.13 -9.56
C GLY A 188 -9.65 -2.33 -8.91
N TYR A 189 -9.57 -2.29 -7.58
CA TYR A 189 -8.33 -2.52 -6.85
C TYR A 189 -8.29 -3.90 -6.20
N ALA A 190 -7.12 -4.35 -5.77
CA ALA A 190 -6.97 -5.58 -5.00
C ALA A 190 -7.02 -5.28 -3.50
N PRO A 191 -7.66 -6.12 -2.68
CA PRO A 191 -7.53 -6.02 -1.24
C PRO A 191 -6.26 -6.71 -0.76
N ILE A 192 -5.68 -6.19 0.31
CA ILE A 192 -4.73 -6.91 1.17
C ILE A 192 -5.33 -7.01 2.57
N CYS A 193 -5.61 -8.23 3.01
CA CYS A 193 -6.14 -8.49 4.34
C CYS A 193 -5.02 -8.88 5.29
N SER A 194 -4.99 -8.30 6.50
CA SER A 194 -4.15 -8.81 7.57
C SER A 194 -4.68 -10.16 8.02
N GLY A 195 -4.10 -11.24 7.51
CA GLY A 195 -4.49 -12.58 7.89
C GLY A 195 -4.35 -12.78 9.39
N ASN A 196 -3.34 -12.20 10.04
CA ASN A 196 -3.02 -12.44 11.45
C ASN A 196 -4.17 -12.12 12.43
N ALA A 197 -5.11 -11.26 12.05
CA ALA A 197 -6.30 -10.95 12.85
C ALA A 197 -7.52 -11.86 12.52
N HIS A 198 -7.35 -12.85 11.65
CA HIS A 198 -8.44 -13.62 11.05
C HIS A 198 -8.12 -15.11 10.91
N THR A 199 -9.12 -15.94 11.21
CA THR A 199 -9.10 -17.38 10.88
C THR A 199 -9.05 -17.59 9.36
N VAL A 200 -8.62 -18.79 8.94
CA VAL A 200 -8.63 -19.19 7.53
C VAL A 200 -10.04 -19.10 6.94
N GLU A 201 -11.04 -19.58 7.69
CA GLU A 201 -12.45 -19.49 7.27
C GLU A 201 -12.91 -18.04 7.10
N SER A 202 -12.54 -17.15 8.03
CA SER A 202 -12.89 -15.73 7.92
C SER A 202 -12.28 -15.10 6.67
N ILE A 203 -11.02 -15.39 6.35
CA ILE A 203 -10.38 -14.92 5.12
C ILE A 203 -11.06 -15.50 3.87
N ALA A 204 -11.43 -16.79 3.89
CA ALA A 204 -12.15 -17.40 2.78
C ALA A 204 -13.50 -16.70 2.51
N ARG A 205 -14.24 -16.35 3.56
CA ARG A 205 -15.49 -15.57 3.45
C ARG A 205 -15.25 -14.17 2.89
N LEU A 206 -14.21 -13.47 3.33
CA LEU A 206 -13.86 -12.15 2.78
C LEU A 206 -13.47 -12.22 1.30
N ARG A 207 -12.72 -13.26 0.89
CA ARG A 207 -12.36 -13.50 -0.51
C ARG A 207 -13.58 -13.81 -1.37
N ALA A 208 -14.50 -14.64 -0.89
CA ALA A 208 -15.74 -14.96 -1.61
C ALA A 208 -16.60 -13.70 -1.80
N PHE A 209 -16.81 -12.94 -0.73
CA PHE A 209 -17.54 -11.67 -0.79
C PHE A 209 -16.90 -10.68 -1.76
N PHE A 210 -15.57 -10.52 -1.74
CA PHE A 210 -14.87 -9.64 -2.67
C PHE A 210 -15.07 -10.07 -4.13
N ALA A 211 -15.03 -11.38 -4.42
CA ALA A 211 -15.27 -11.90 -5.77
C ALA A 211 -16.70 -11.59 -6.27
N GLU A 212 -17.72 -11.67 -5.40
CA GLU A 212 -19.09 -11.28 -5.73
C GLU A 212 -19.19 -9.79 -6.09
N GLU A 213 -18.57 -8.92 -5.29
CA GLU A 213 -18.54 -7.47 -5.54
C GLU A 213 -17.81 -7.12 -6.85
N VAL A 214 -16.71 -7.82 -7.17
CA VAL A 214 -16.00 -7.64 -8.45
C VAL A 214 -16.87 -8.06 -9.63
N ALA A 215 -17.59 -9.19 -9.51
CA ALA A 215 -18.51 -9.64 -10.55
C ALA A 215 -19.66 -8.62 -10.77
N ALA A 216 -20.23 -8.09 -9.69
CA ALA A 216 -21.25 -7.05 -9.74
C ALA A 216 -20.75 -5.74 -10.34
N ALA A 217 -19.52 -5.32 -10.02
CA ALA A 217 -18.91 -4.11 -10.59
C ALA A 217 -18.66 -4.24 -12.10
N ARG A 218 -18.15 -5.39 -12.55
CA ARG A 218 -17.86 -5.67 -13.96
C ARG A 218 -19.10 -5.72 -14.86
N ALA A 219 -20.24 -6.12 -14.31
CA ALA A 219 -21.50 -6.09 -15.04
C ALA A 219 -21.92 -4.66 -15.42
N ASN A 220 -21.39 -3.64 -14.73
CA ASN A 220 -21.82 -2.25 -14.85
C ASN A 220 -20.80 -1.31 -15.52
N VAL A 221 -19.55 -1.75 -15.76
CA VAL A 221 -18.49 -0.91 -16.35
C VAL A 221 -17.60 -1.72 -17.30
N SER A 222 -17.44 -1.23 -18.53
CA SER A 222 -16.46 -1.74 -19.51
C SER A 222 -15.26 -0.79 -19.52
N THR A 223 -14.14 -1.12 -18.85
CA THR A 223 -12.75 -0.87 -19.30
C THR A 223 -11.68 -1.09 -18.21
N ALA A 224 -10.52 -1.54 -18.72
CA ALA A 224 -9.15 -1.62 -18.20
C ALA A 224 -8.79 -2.68 -17.12
N PRO A 225 -7.54 -3.23 -17.17
CA PRO A 225 -7.10 -4.28 -16.27
C PRO A 225 -6.99 -3.74 -14.84
N THR A 226 -7.81 -4.32 -13.97
CA THR A 226 -7.87 -3.99 -12.56
C THR A 226 -7.04 -5.00 -11.78
N THR A 227 -6.42 -4.59 -10.68
CA THR A 227 -5.83 -5.56 -9.75
C THR A 227 -6.90 -6.41 -9.05
N ALA A 228 -8.18 -6.10 -9.26
CA ALA A 228 -9.34 -6.76 -8.65
C ALA A 228 -9.46 -8.28 -8.85
N ASP A 229 -8.70 -8.91 -9.76
CA ASP A 229 -8.61 -10.38 -9.81
C ASP A 229 -7.68 -10.98 -8.75
N ARG A 230 -6.94 -10.13 -8.03
CA ARG A 230 -5.99 -10.52 -6.99
C ARG A 230 -6.61 -10.36 -5.60
N PHE A 231 -6.12 -11.15 -4.66
CA PHE A 231 -6.50 -11.08 -3.25
C PHE A 231 -5.27 -11.37 -2.40
N GLY A 232 -4.84 -10.40 -1.60
CA GLY A 232 -3.64 -10.48 -0.78
C GLY A 232 -3.95 -10.89 0.65
N VAL A 233 -3.11 -11.73 1.24
CA VAL A 233 -3.20 -12.13 2.66
C VAL A 233 -1.82 -12.02 3.28
N LEU A 234 -1.70 -11.17 4.31
CA LEU A 234 -0.50 -11.10 5.13
C LEU A 234 -0.54 -12.18 6.22
N ARG A 235 0.55 -12.94 6.37
CA ARG A 235 0.71 -13.95 7.43
C ARG A 235 2.09 -13.81 8.06
N TYR A 236 2.17 -13.95 9.38
CA TYR A 236 3.44 -14.25 10.01
C TYR A 236 3.87 -15.66 9.61
N THR A 237 5.16 -15.82 9.38
CA THR A 237 5.73 -17.10 8.97
C THR A 237 7.06 -17.26 9.69
N TYR A 238 7.20 -18.38 10.37
CA TYR A 238 8.43 -18.84 10.98
C TYR A 238 8.63 -20.28 10.50
N VAL A 239 9.75 -20.53 9.86
CA VAL A 239 10.09 -21.84 9.29
C VAL A 239 11.34 -22.32 10.01
N THR A 240 11.27 -23.52 10.57
CA THR A 240 12.33 -24.16 11.34
C THR A 240 12.27 -25.66 11.08
N ASP A 241 13.23 -26.43 11.58
CA ASP A 241 13.34 -27.85 11.26
C ASP A 241 12.29 -28.71 11.98
N THR A 242 11.71 -28.21 13.08
CA THR A 242 10.73 -28.95 13.90
C THR A 242 9.54 -28.11 14.34
N ASP A 243 8.38 -28.73 14.54
CA ASP A 243 7.19 -28.02 15.05
C ASP A 243 7.42 -27.47 16.47
N ASP A 244 8.23 -28.15 17.30
CA ASP A 244 8.54 -27.74 18.67
C ASP A 244 9.34 -26.42 18.73
N GLU A 245 10.21 -26.17 17.75
CA GLU A 245 10.94 -24.90 17.65
C GLU A 245 10.05 -23.75 17.14
N ALA A 246 8.91 -24.07 16.51
CA ALA A 246 8.01 -23.09 15.91
C ALA A 246 6.92 -22.56 16.85
N LEU A 247 6.71 -23.22 18.00
CA LEU A 247 5.69 -22.90 19.01
C LEU A 247 6.23 -21.96 20.11
#